data_AF-V4UJM5-F1
#
_entry.id   AF-V4UJM5-F1
#
_cell.length_a   1.000
_cell.length_b   1.000
_cell.length_c   1.000
_cell.angle_alpha   90.00
_cell.angle_beta   90.00
_cell.angle_gamma   90.00
#
_symmetry.space_group_name_H-M   'P 1'
#
loop_
_entity.id
_entity.type
_entity.pdbx_description
1 polymer ?
#
loop_
_entity_poly.entity_id
_entity_poly.type
_entity_poly.pdbx_seq_one_letter_code
_entity_poly.pdbx_strand_id
1 'polypeptide(L)' 'MDIVFSKWVFAFSLSCCLIFSIAPSVEGLHGNSKVRGVNLGGWLVIEGWIKPSLFDGILNGDML' A
#
# COMPACT_ATOMS: atom_id res chain seq x y z
N MET A 1 -28.16 -15.27 -23.44
CA MET A 1 -27.59 -14.77 -22.16
C MET A 1 -26.15 -14.33 -22.32
N ASP A 2 -25.44 -14.86 -23.32
CA ASP A 2 -24.00 -14.67 -23.54
C ASP A 2 -23.63 -13.23 -23.95
N ILE A 3 -24.41 -12.59 -24.82
CA ILE A 3 -24.13 -11.22 -25.29
C ILE A 3 -24.23 -10.19 -24.16
N VAL A 4 -25.19 -10.35 -23.24
CA VAL A 4 -25.37 -9.44 -22.10
C VAL A 4 -24.22 -9.64 -21.11
N PHE A 5 -23.85 -10.89 -20.83
CA PHE A 5 -22.71 -11.22 -19.98
C PHE A 5 -21.39 -10.65 -20.53
N SER A 6 -21.12 -10.84 -21.82
CA SER A 6 -19.93 -10.28 -22.48
C SER A 6 -19.87 -8.75 -22.34
N LYS A 7 -20.99 -8.04 -22.49
CA LYS A 7 -21.03 -6.57 -22.35
C LYS A 7 -20.61 -6.09 -20.96
N TRP A 8 -21.04 -6.78 -19.90
CA TRP A 8 -20.67 -6.42 -18.53
C TRP A 8 -19.21 -6.76 -18.21
N VAL A 9 -18.69 -7.87 -18.74
CA VAL A 9 -17.27 -8.23 -18.63
C VAL A 9 -16.39 -7.18 -19.32
N PHE A 10 -16.77 -6.74 -20.52
CA PHE A 10 -16.04 -5.67 -21.22
C PHE A 10 -16.12 -4.33 -20.48
N ALA A 11 -17.30 -3.96 -19.96
CA ALA A 11 -17.46 -2.74 -19.18
C ALA A 11 -16.62 -2.75 -17.89
N PHE A 12 -16.61 -3.87 -17.18
CA PHE A 12 -15.80 -4.06 -15.98
C PHE A 12 -14.30 -4.00 -16.31
N SER A 13 -13.86 -4.72 -17.35
CA SER A 13 -12.47 -4.68 -17.81
C SER A 13 -12.04 -3.27 -18.19
N LEU A 14 -12.87 -2.53 -18.93
CA LEU A 14 -12.57 -1.15 -19.34
C LEU A 14 -12.49 -0.22 -18.12
N SER A 15 -13.42 -0.36 -17.17
CA SER A 15 -13.41 0.40 -15.92
C SER A 15 -12.15 0.12 -15.10
N CYS A 16 -11.77 -1.15 -14.95
CA CYS A 16 -10.51 -1.52 -14.29
C CYS A 16 -9.31 -0.90 -15.01
N CYS A 17 -9.23 -1.00 -16.34
CA CYS A 17 -8.14 -0.39 -17.11
C CYS A 17 -8.03 1.13 -16.88
N LEU A 18 -9.16 1.84 -16.86
CA LEU A 18 -9.19 3.28 -16.64
C LEU A 18 -8.72 3.67 -15.23
N ILE A 19 -9.11 2.90 -14.21
CA ILE A 19 -8.67 3.12 -12.82
C ILE A 19 -7.16 2.89 -12.68
N PHE A 20 -6.61 1.82 -13.27
CA PHE A 20 -5.17 1.53 -13.22
C PHE A 20 -4.32 2.48 -14.06
N SER A 21 -4.88 3.08 -15.10
CA SER A 21 -4.18 4.06 -15.95
C SER A 21 -3.95 5.40 -15.24
N ILE A 22 -4.72 5.68 -14.19
CA ILE A 22 -4.58 6.87 -13.32
C ILE A 22 -3.91 6.46 -12.00
N ALA A 23 -3.06 5.43 -12.00
CA ALA A 23 -2.21 5.18 -10.84
C ALA A 23 -1.40 6.46 -10.56
N PRO A 24 -1.49 7.04 -9.35
CA PRO A 24 -0.75 8.25 -9.05
C PRO A 24 0.74 7.94 -9.16
N SER A 25 1.38 8.54 -10.18
CA SER A 25 2.82 8.74 -10.16
C SER A 25 3.17 9.48 -8.88
N VAL A 26 4.33 9.18 -8.29
CA VAL A 26 4.83 10.02 -7.19
C VAL A 26 5.03 11.43 -7.75
N GLU A 27 4.16 12.35 -7.34
CA GLU A 27 4.21 13.76 -7.71
C GLU A 27 5.64 14.29 -7.41
N GLY A 28 6.33 14.81 -8.43
CA GLY A 28 7.69 15.35 -8.30
C GLY A 28 8.84 14.48 -8.79
N LEU A 29 8.60 13.22 -9.20
CA LEU A 29 9.61 12.41 -9.90
C LEU A 29 9.53 12.64 -11.42
N HIS A 30 10.41 13.51 -11.93
CA HIS A 30 10.52 13.77 -13.37
C HIS A 30 11.49 12.80 -14.04
N GLY A 31 11.08 12.15 -15.13
CA GLY A 31 11.93 11.29 -15.96
C GLY A 31 12.56 10.10 -15.20
N ASN A 32 13.85 9.85 -15.41
CA ASN A 32 14.62 8.75 -14.79
C ASN A 32 15.10 9.06 -13.36
N SER A 33 14.44 10.00 -12.67
CA SER A 33 14.83 10.37 -11.31
C SER A 33 14.66 9.16 -10.37
N LYS A 34 15.67 8.90 -9.55
CA LYS A 34 15.68 7.76 -8.63
C LYS A 34 14.95 8.14 -7.33
N VAL A 35 14.00 7.31 -6.91
CA VAL A 35 13.31 7.45 -5.62
C VAL A 35 14.31 7.34 -4.47
N ARG A 36 14.25 8.26 -3.51
CA ARG A 36 14.93 8.15 -2.21
C ARG A 36 13.86 8.03 -1.12
N GLY A 37 13.54 6.81 -0.74
CA GLY A 37 12.53 6.51 0.27
C GLY A 37 13.10 6.36 1.67
N VAL A 38 12.21 6.41 2.66
CA VAL A 38 12.48 6.02 4.04
C VAL A 38 11.42 5.01 4.49
N ASN A 39 11.76 4.14 5.42
CA ASN A 39 10.78 3.24 6.04
C ASN A 39 9.97 4.01 7.09
N LEU A 40 8.65 3.80 7.11
CA LEU A 40 7.76 4.30 8.16
C LEU A 40 7.61 3.25 9.27
N GLY A 41 8.75 2.76 9.76
CA GLY A 41 8.81 1.78 10.85
C GLY A 41 8.20 2.33 12.13
N GLY A 42 7.52 1.48 12.91
CA GLY A 42 6.82 1.92 14.12
C GLY A 42 5.48 2.62 13.86
N TRP A 43 4.97 2.70 12.61
CA TRP A 43 3.68 3.32 12.32
C TRP A 43 2.51 2.33 12.38
N LEU A 44 2.47 1.36 11.46
CA LEU A 44 1.40 0.35 11.41
C LEU A 44 1.70 -0.87 12.28
N VAL A 45 3.00 -1.12 12.51
CA VAL A 45 3.51 -2.18 13.37
C VAL A 45 4.46 -1.51 14.35
N ILE A 46 4.23 -1.72 15.65
CA ILE A 46 5.10 -1.20 16.71
C ILE A 46 6.20 -2.22 16.96
N GLU A 47 7.45 -1.77 16.92
CA GLU A 47 8.62 -2.61 17.17
C GLU A 47 9.34 -2.13 18.43
N GLY A 48 9.65 -3.06 19.34
CA GLY A 48 10.27 -2.77 20.63
C GLY A 48 11.58 -2.00 20.55
N TRP A 49 12.37 -2.22 19.52
CA TRP A 49 13.65 -1.53 19.34
C TRP A 49 13.51 -0.12 18.71
N ILE A 50 12.42 0.15 17.97
CA ILE A 50 12.13 1.48 17.40
C ILE A 50 11.60 2.43 18.46
N LYS A 51 10.68 1.95 19.31
CA LYS A 51 10.13 2.73 20.43
C LYS A 51 10.01 1.86 21.69
N PRO A 52 11.13 1.64 22.42
CA PRO A 52 11.16 0.76 23.59
C PRO A 52 10.16 1.17 24.68
N SER A 53 9.98 2.47 24.88
CA SER A 53 9.11 2.99 25.93
C SER A 53 7.63 2.64 25.79
N LEU A 54 7.19 2.17 24.62
CA LEU A 54 5.81 1.67 24.44
C LEU A 54 5.60 0.28 25.05
N PHE A 55 6.70 -0.43 25.34
CA PHE A 55 6.70 -1.77 25.92
C PHE A 55 7.13 -1.78 27.39
N ASP A 56 7.41 -0.60 27.97
CA ASP A 56 7.72 -0.46 29.39
C ASP A 56 6.55 -0.99 30.24
N GLY A 57 6.85 -1.85 31.22
CA GLY A 57 5.85 -2.44 32.11
C GLY A 57 5.12 -3.66 31.55
N ILE A 58 5.42 -4.10 30.32
CA ILE A 58 4.98 -5.40 29.83
C ILE A 58 5.83 -6.48 30.50
N LEU A 59 5.19 -7.26 31.39
CA LEU A 59 5.87 -8.24 32.25
C LEU A 59 6.51 -9.41 31.48
N ASN A 60 6.02 -9.70 30.27
CA ASN A 60 6.45 -10.86 29.49
C ASN A 60 6.96 -10.41 28.12
N GLY A 61 8.29 -10.29 27.98
CA GLY A 61 8.94 -9.90 26.73
C GLY A 61 8.77 -10.91 25.59
N ASP A 62 8.46 -12.17 25.94
CA ASP A 62 8.27 -13.27 24.98
C ASP A 62 6.87 -13.30 24.35
N MET A 63 5.95 -12.43 24.80
CA MET A 63 4.59 -12.28 24.25
C MET A 63 4.47 -11.18 23.19
N LEU A 64 5.62 -10.68 22.73
CA LEU A 64 5.81 -9.65 21.71
C LEU A 64 6.50 -10.24 20.47
#